data_AF-A0A0L0UHP8-F1
#
_entry.id   AF-A0A0L0UHP8-F1
#
_cell.length_a   1.000
_cell.length_b   1.000
_cell.length_c   1.000
_cell.angle_alpha   90.00
_cell.angle_beta   90.00
_cell.angle_gamma   90.00
#
_symmetry.space_group_name_H-M   'P 1'
#
loop_
_entity.id
_entity.type
_entity.pdbx_description
1 polymer ?
#
loop_
_entity_poly.entity_id
_entity_poly.type
_entity_poly.pdbx_seq_one_letter_code
_entity_poly.pdbx_strand_id
1 'polypeptide(L)'
;MQLPSTLARTALVLVSFALNARAVWPPPNDYIMDDNVDRAKGYQSVYSANGQEAFRFAKRDEFPRPGMTVSTLQDGSSKELFRVVS
;
A
#
# COMPACT_ATOMS: atom_id res chain seq x y z
N MET A 1 -55.25 9.73 8.76
CA MET A 1 -54.32 9.65 7.62
C MET A 1 -53.16 8.75 8.03
N GLN A 2 -53.04 7.58 7.42
CA GLN A 2 -52.06 6.55 7.78
C GLN A 2 -50.95 6.60 6.73
N LEU A 3 -49.77 7.06 7.12
CA LEU A 3 -48.61 7.11 6.23
C LEU A 3 -48.26 5.68 5.77
N PRO A 4 -48.04 5.43 4.47
CA PRO A 4 -47.76 4.10 3.96
C PRO A 4 -46.44 3.59 4.55
N SER A 5 -46.52 2.46 5.23
CA SER A 5 -45.46 1.78 5.99
C SER A 5 -44.22 1.40 5.17
N THR A 6 -44.32 1.48 3.84
CA THR A 6 -43.24 1.22 2.88
C THR A 6 -42.22 2.35 2.80
N LEU A 7 -42.63 3.63 2.93
CA LEU A 7 -41.69 4.77 2.90
C LEU A 7 -40.85 4.87 4.18
N ALA A 8 -41.40 4.48 5.33
CA ALA A 8 -40.67 4.47 6.60
C ALA A 8 -39.55 3.40 6.64
N ARG A 9 -39.72 2.30 5.90
CA ARG A 9 -38.74 1.20 5.85
C ARG A 9 -37.55 1.51 4.94
N THR A 10 -37.74 2.16 3.81
CA THR A 10 -36.64 2.56 2.91
C THR A 10 -35.79 3.67 3.50
N ALA A 11 -36.39 4.61 4.26
CA ALA A 11 -35.64 5.64 4.97
C ALA A 11 -34.73 5.07 6.07
N LEU A 12 -35.16 4.01 6.77
CA LEU A 12 -34.37 3.41 7.86
C LEU A 12 -33.15 2.63 7.35
N VAL A 13 -33.25 1.99 6.17
CA VAL A 13 -32.14 1.22 5.58
C VAL A 13 -31.00 2.11 5.09
N LEU A 14 -31.28 3.35 4.70
CA LEU A 14 -30.27 4.30 4.20
C LEU A 14 -29.48 5.02 5.31
N VAL A 15 -29.97 5.03 6.56
CA VAL A 15 -29.42 5.88 7.63
C VAL A 15 -28.41 5.16 8.54
N SER A 16 -28.31 3.83 8.51
CA SER A 16 -27.68 3.10 9.62
C SER A 16 -26.31 2.45 9.37
N PHE A 17 -25.59 2.80 8.30
CA PHE A 17 -24.19 2.38 8.19
C PHE A 17 -23.29 3.55 7.76
N ALA A 18 -23.23 4.57 8.61
CA ALA A 18 -22.04 5.40 8.64
C ALA A 18 -20.88 4.49 9.09
N LEU A 19 -20.16 3.91 8.11
CA LEU A 19 -18.89 3.20 8.28
C LEU A 19 -17.87 4.19 8.84
N ASN A 20 -17.96 4.47 10.13
CA ASN A 20 -16.96 5.24 10.86
C ASN A 20 -15.79 4.30 11.18
N ALA A 21 -15.06 3.89 10.15
CA ALA A 21 -13.71 3.36 10.35
C ALA A 21 -12.83 4.56 10.75
N ARG A 22 -12.81 4.89 12.04
CA ARG A 22 -11.86 5.87 12.57
C ARG A 22 -10.48 5.24 12.39
N ALA A 23 -9.65 5.82 11.54
CA ALA A 23 -8.26 5.42 11.42
C ALA A 23 -7.62 5.52 12.82
N VAL A 24 -7.13 4.39 13.35
CA VAL A 24 -6.35 4.39 14.60
C VAL A 24 -5.05 5.13 14.29
N TRP A 25 -4.76 6.20 15.05
CA TRP A 25 -3.55 6.99 14.89
C TRP A 25 -2.60 6.76 16.07
N PRO A 26 -1.30 6.51 15.84
CA PRO A 26 -0.69 6.32 14.52
C PRO A 26 -1.20 5.03 13.87
N PRO A 27 -1.35 5.00 12.54
CA PRO A 27 -1.65 3.76 11.84
C PRO A 27 -0.53 2.76 12.16
N PRO A 28 -0.83 1.45 12.20
CA PRO A 28 0.19 0.43 12.37
C PRO A 28 1.34 0.65 11.38
N ASN A 29 2.55 0.18 11.73
CA ASN A 29 3.71 0.17 10.83
C ASN A 29 3.54 -0.88 9.72
N ASP A 30 2.44 -0.79 8.99
CA ASP A 30 2.13 -1.64 7.87
C ASP A 30 2.78 -1.04 6.63
N TYR A 31 3.43 -1.91 5.88
CA TYR A 31 4.06 -1.59 4.61
C TYR A 31 3.41 -2.44 3.51
N ILE A 32 2.99 -1.79 2.44
CA ILE A 32 2.33 -2.44 1.31
C ILE A 32 3.18 -2.20 0.07
N MET A 33 3.36 -3.26 -0.70
CA MET A 33 4.09 -3.24 -1.95
C MET A 33 3.19 -3.87 -3.00
N ASP A 34 3.05 -3.19 -4.15
CA ASP A 34 2.33 -3.78 -5.28
C ASP A 34 3.13 -4.99 -5.79
N ASP A 35 2.44 -5.99 -6.32
CA ASP A 35 3.07 -7.14 -6.99
C ASP A 35 3.40 -6.80 -8.46
N ASN A 36 2.74 -5.79 -9.03
CA ASN A 36 3.01 -5.32 -10.38
C ASN A 36 4.33 -4.55 -10.44
N VAL A 37 5.32 -5.16 -11.07
CA VAL A 37 6.63 -4.53 -11.31
C VAL A 37 6.53 -3.57 -12.49
N ASP A 38 6.46 -2.28 -12.21
CA ASP A 38 6.69 -1.24 -13.22
C ASP A 38 8.17 -1.25 -13.61
N ARG A 39 8.49 -1.99 -14.67
CA ARG A 39 9.86 -2.10 -15.18
C ARG A 39 10.42 -0.78 -15.69
N ALA A 40 9.58 0.21 -16.04
CA ALA A 40 10.06 1.50 -16.53
C ALA A 40 10.64 2.37 -15.40
N LYS A 41 10.15 2.21 -14.16
CA LYS A 41 10.67 2.94 -12.99
C LYS A 41 12.00 2.41 -12.47
N GLY A 42 12.31 1.13 -12.73
CA GLY A 42 13.53 0.48 -12.22
C GLY A 42 13.54 0.17 -10.73
N TYR A 43 12.44 0.48 -10.02
CA TYR A 43 12.18 0.13 -8.63
C TYR A 43 10.66 -0.01 -8.44
N GLN A 44 10.28 -0.65 -7.34
CA GLN A 44 8.92 -0.83 -6.89
C GLN A 44 8.72 -0.08 -5.58
N SER A 45 7.67 0.74 -5.53
CA SER A 45 7.35 1.58 -4.39
C SER A 45 6.81 0.74 -3.24
N VAL A 46 7.31 1.00 -2.03
CA VAL A 46 6.78 0.45 -0.78
C VAL A 46 6.08 1.59 -0.04
N TYR A 47 4.78 1.46 0.15
CA TYR A 47 3.94 2.47 0.77
C TYR A 47 3.74 2.17 2.25
N SER A 48 3.76 3.22 3.07
CA SER A 48 3.31 3.12 4.46
C SER A 48 1.78 3.14 4.54
N ALA A 49 1.22 2.79 5.70
CA ALA A 49 -0.21 2.74 5.95
C ALA A 49 -1.00 4.04 5.65
N ASN A 50 -0.31 5.19 5.57
CA ASN A 50 -0.94 6.47 5.19
C ASN A 50 -0.92 6.75 3.67
N GLY A 51 -0.45 5.79 2.86
CA GLY A 51 -0.36 5.89 1.40
C GLY A 51 0.87 6.64 0.87
N GLN A 52 1.76 7.13 1.72
CA GLN A 52 3.01 7.76 1.30
C GLN A 52 4.08 6.72 0.97
N GLU A 53 4.85 6.95 -0.09
CA GLU A 53 6.03 6.14 -0.42
C GLU A 53 7.04 6.24 0.72
N ALA A 54 7.30 5.11 1.39
CA ALA A 54 8.25 5.01 2.48
C ALA A 54 9.62 4.55 1.98
N PHE A 55 9.64 3.59 1.05
CA PHE A 55 10.86 3.04 0.49
C PHE A 55 10.71 2.72 -0.99
N ARG A 56 11.85 2.50 -1.65
CA ARG A 56 11.94 1.96 -2.99
C ARG A 56 12.69 0.64 -2.95
N PHE A 57 12.06 -0.42 -3.44
CA PHE A 57 12.70 -1.73 -3.59
C PHE A 57 13.17 -1.92 -5.03
N ALA A 58 14.43 -2.28 -5.23
CA ALA A 58 14.94 -2.60 -6.56
C ALA A 58 15.67 -3.94 -6.55
N LYS A 59 15.45 -4.75 -7.59
CA LYS A 59 16.11 -6.03 -7.80
C LYS A 59 16.76 -6.05 -9.17
N ARG A 60 18.02 -6.47 -9.22
CA ARG A 60 18.81 -6.57 -10.46
C ARG A 60 19.78 -7.74 -10.39
N ASP A 61 20.19 -8.26 -11.53
CA ASP A 61 21.23 -9.29 -11.61
C ASP A 61 22.55 -8.77 -11.02
N GLU A 62 23.25 -9.61 -10.26
CA GLU A 62 24.56 -9.28 -9.75
C GLU A 62 25.61 -9.52 -10.84
N PHE A 63 26.23 -8.45 -11.31
CA PHE A 63 27.41 -8.56 -12.18
C PHE A 63 28.68 -8.33 -11.35
N PRO A 64 29.72 -9.18 -11.47
CA PRO A 64 29.93 -10.21 -12.48
C PRO A 64 29.56 -11.64 -12.04
N ARG A 65 28.71 -11.85 -11.03
CA ARG A 65 28.42 -13.19 -10.48
C ARG A 65 27.11 -13.75 -11.07
N PRO A 66 27.18 -14.56 -12.15
CA PRO A 66 25.98 -14.99 -12.85
C PRO A 66 25.11 -15.86 -11.95
N GLY A 67 23.79 -15.69 -12.04
CA GLY A 67 22.82 -16.45 -11.24
C GLY A 67 22.56 -15.87 -9.84
N MET A 68 23.32 -14.86 -9.41
CA MET A 68 23.07 -14.12 -8.18
C MET A 68 22.24 -12.85 -8.50
N THR A 69 21.45 -12.40 -7.53
CA THR A 69 20.65 -11.19 -7.63
C THR A 69 20.96 -10.24 -6.47
N VAL A 70 21.02 -8.95 -6.76
CA VAL A 70 21.10 -7.89 -5.75
C VAL A 70 19.71 -7.30 -5.55
N SER A 71 19.21 -7.38 -4.32
CA SER A 71 18.02 -6.67 -3.87
C SER A 71 18.42 -5.50 -2.98
N THR A 72 17.88 -4.32 -3.25
CA THR A 72 18.17 -3.09 -2.49
C THR A 72 16.88 -2.46 -1.97
N LEU A 73 16.95 -1.92 -0.75
CA LEU A 73 15.94 -1.03 -0.20
C LEU A 73 16.53 0.37 -0.15
N GLN A 74 15.83 1.35 -0.69
CA GLN A 74 16.29 2.73 -0.83
C GLN A 74 15.29 3.70 -0.19
N ASP A 75 15.77 4.89 0.17
CA ASP A 75 14.91 6.00 0.59
C ASP A 75 14.26 6.73 -0.60
N GLY A 76 13.47 7.78 -0.32
CA GLY A 76 12.79 8.59 -1.34
C GLY A 76 13.73 9.38 -2.28
N SER A 77 15.03 9.45 -1.97
CA SER A 77 16.07 10.01 -2.85
C SER A 77 16.79 8.94 -3.69
N SER A 78 16.34 7.68 -3.61
CA SER A 78 17.00 6.50 -4.19
C SER A 78 18.36 6.18 -3.58
N LYS A 79 18.67 6.69 -2.39
CA LYS A 79 19.87 6.30 -1.65
C LYS A 79 19.67 4.91 -1.06
N GLU A 80 20.64 4.02 -1.28
CA GLU A 80 20.63 2.67 -0.72
C GLU A 80 20.72 2.70 0.81
N LEU A 81 19.74 2.07 1.47
CA LEU A 81 19.70 1.86 2.92
C LEU A 81 20.15 0.45 3.29
N PHE A 82 19.72 -0.54 2.48
CA PHE A 82 20.04 -1.95 2.68
C PHE A 82 20.27 -2.65 1.36
N ARG A 83 21.10 -3.70 1.41
CA ARG A 83 21.42 -4.57 0.27
C ARG A 83 21.50 -6.01 0.71
N VAL A 84 20.88 -6.88 -0.07
CA VAL A 84 20.99 -8.33 0.06
C VAL A 84 21.41 -8.91 -1.29
N VAL A 85 22.33 -9.88 -1.23
CA VAL A 85 22.80 -10.64 -2.38
C VAL A 85 22.38 -12.09 -2.18
N SER A 86 21.69 -12.67 -3.16
CA SER A 86 21.09 -14.01 -3.08
C SER A 86 21.16 -14.74 -4.40
#